data_AF-A0A7S8F658-F1
#
_entry.id   AF-A0A7S8F658-F1
#
_cell.length_a   1.000
_cell.length_b   1.000
_cell.length_c   1.000
_cell.angle_alpha   90.00
_cell.angle_beta   90.00
_cell.angle_gamma   90.00
#
_symmetry.space_group_name_H-M   'P 1'
#
loop_
_entity.id
_entity.type
_entity.pdbx_description
1 polymer ?
#
loop_
_entity_poly.entity_id
_entity_poly.type
_entity_poly.pdbx_seq_one_letter_code
_entity_poly.pdbx_strand_id
1 'polypeptide(L)'
;MTKTDLSDAPGEVVPGSARYWRNLLLWAVGLGLFLPFAILPVILARKADGPLDWLVIAAIGIASIFVGRIFWRTAPDFTMGEPRTARGIRMRWILVGIALLGPLAGYPLIAHRGPNGERLDLFSNAALPGSVVLPMLGVWCIAIPLLVFLVRRNSDDFMRSANDFGFMVGGQLFYFVAPVWWLAWRGGFLPRPDVMILFIVTLVVVNLANLWKRHHG
;
A
#
# COMPACT_ATOMS: atom_id res chain seq x y z
N MET A 1 20.49 19.42 -41.60
CA MET A 1 20.15 18.99 -40.23
C MET A 1 20.98 17.76 -39.92
N THR A 2 22.12 17.99 -39.28
CA THR A 2 23.07 16.98 -38.83
C THR A 2 22.46 16.20 -37.67
N LYS A 3 22.49 14.87 -37.74
CA LYS A 3 22.23 13.99 -36.60
C LYS A 3 23.23 14.36 -35.51
N THR A 4 22.75 15.01 -34.47
CA THR A 4 23.48 15.11 -33.21
C THR A 4 23.58 13.71 -32.64
N ASP A 5 24.80 13.16 -32.66
CA ASP A 5 25.12 11.92 -31.98
C ASP A 5 24.84 12.09 -30.48
N LEU A 6 23.93 11.26 -29.96
CA LEU A 6 23.58 11.20 -28.54
C LEU A 6 24.69 10.54 -27.69
N SER A 7 25.86 10.26 -28.28
CA SER A 7 27.00 9.62 -27.61
C SER A 7 27.82 10.57 -26.73
N ASP A 8 27.62 11.88 -26.85
CA ASP A 8 28.42 12.91 -26.14
C ASP A 8 27.72 13.47 -24.89
N ALA A 9 26.58 12.89 -24.49
CA ALA A 9 26.00 13.21 -23.19
C ALA A 9 26.98 12.73 -22.09
N PRO A 10 27.46 13.61 -21.18
CA PRO A 10 28.40 13.24 -20.13
C PRO A 10 27.79 12.09 -19.36
N GLY A 11 28.46 10.92 -19.42
CA GLY A 11 27.92 9.62 -19.01
C GLY A 11 26.99 9.74 -17.82
N GLU A 12 25.68 9.73 -18.09
CA GLU A 12 24.68 9.74 -17.04
C GLU A 12 24.96 8.49 -16.22
N VAL A 13 25.49 8.69 -15.01
CA VAL A 13 25.73 7.62 -14.06
C VAL A 13 24.34 7.14 -13.65
N VAL A 14 23.80 6.19 -14.42
CA VAL A 14 22.55 5.51 -14.11
C VAL A 14 22.73 5.01 -12.68
N PRO A 15 21.92 5.49 -11.72
CA PRO A 15 22.09 5.07 -10.34
C PRO A 15 21.98 3.54 -10.31
N GLY A 16 23.04 2.87 -9.85
CA GLY A 16 23.08 1.42 -9.84
C GLY A 16 21.83 0.85 -9.16
N SER A 17 21.26 -0.22 -9.72
CA SER A 17 20.02 -0.86 -9.27
C SER A 17 19.97 -1.06 -7.74
N ALA A 18 21.11 -1.35 -7.11
CA ALA A 18 21.27 -1.45 -5.66
C ALA A 18 20.88 -0.18 -4.89
N ARG A 19 21.20 1.01 -5.40
CA ARG A 19 20.84 2.30 -4.78
C ARG A 19 19.34 2.53 -4.87
N TYR A 20 18.72 2.21 -6.01
CA TYR A 20 17.27 2.27 -6.19
C TYR A 20 16.54 1.36 -5.19
N TRP A 21 16.94 0.10 -5.09
CA TRP A 21 16.33 -0.86 -4.17
C TRP A 21 16.49 -0.48 -2.71
N ARG A 22 17.68 -0.05 -2.30
CA ARG A 22 17.90 0.46 -0.95
C ARG A 22 16.95 1.61 -0.64
N ASN A 23 16.80 2.54 -1.57
CA ASN A 23 15.93 3.69 -1.38
C ASN A 23 14.44 3.30 -1.34
N LEU A 24 13.99 2.42 -2.23
CA LEU A 24 12.63 1.89 -2.26
C LEU A 24 12.30 1.13 -0.97
N LEU A 25 13.22 0.26 -0.51
CA LEU A 25 13.07 -0.51 0.73
C LEU A 25 13.05 0.42 1.95
N LEU A 26 13.96 1.39 2.03
CA LEU A 26 13.94 2.40 3.09
C LEU A 26 12.61 3.18 3.09
N TRP A 27 12.05 3.45 1.91
CA TRP A 27 10.76 4.13 1.79
C TRP A 27 9.58 3.25 2.18
N ALA A 28 9.58 1.99 1.75
CA ALA A 28 8.57 1.01 2.11
C ALA A 28 8.58 0.73 3.61
N VAL A 29 9.76 0.61 4.22
CA VAL A 29 9.94 0.50 5.67
C VAL A 29 9.52 1.78 6.38
N GLY A 30 9.89 2.95 5.86
CA GLY A 30 9.48 4.25 6.42
C GLY A 30 7.96 4.43 6.44
N LEU A 31 7.28 4.13 5.33
CA LEU A 31 5.82 4.10 5.25
C LEU A 31 5.22 3.00 6.14
N GLY A 32 5.80 1.81 6.11
CA GLY A 32 5.37 0.65 6.88
C GLY A 32 5.51 0.86 8.39
N LEU A 33 6.45 1.69 8.84
CA LEU A 33 6.59 2.13 10.23
C LEU A 33 5.68 3.34 10.53
N PHE A 34 5.57 4.30 9.60
CA PHE A 34 4.69 5.46 9.77
C PHE A 34 3.25 5.07 10.05
N LEU A 35 2.72 4.04 9.37
CA LEU A 35 1.35 3.58 9.53
C LEU A 35 1.00 3.07 10.94
N PRO A 36 1.73 2.11 11.55
CA PRO A 36 1.49 1.69 12.93
C PRO A 36 1.74 2.83 13.91
N PHE A 37 2.73 3.69 13.68
CA PHE A 37 2.96 4.86 14.52
C PHE A 37 1.86 5.93 14.43
N ALA A 38 1.16 6.06 13.28
CA ALA A 38 0.00 6.93 13.14
C ALA A 38 -1.27 6.33 13.77
N ILE A 39 -1.39 5.01 13.80
CA ILE A 39 -2.54 4.29 14.34
C ILE A 39 -2.43 4.10 15.87
N LEU A 40 -1.21 3.90 16.38
CA LEU A 40 -0.94 3.62 17.79
C LEU A 40 -1.44 4.71 18.75
N PRO A 41 -1.28 6.03 18.48
CA PRO A 41 -1.87 7.11 19.28
C PRO A 41 -3.39 7.00 19.38
N VAL A 42 -4.06 6.63 18.29
CA VAL A 42 -5.52 6.46 18.26
C VAL A 42 -5.94 5.27 19.12
N ILE A 43 -5.13 4.20 19.14
CA ILE A 43 -5.36 3.03 20.01
C ILE A 43 -5.13 3.41 21.48
N LEU A 44 -4.05 4.13 21.77
CA LEU A 44 -3.66 4.54 23.13
C LEU A 44 -4.61 5.60 23.72
N ALA A 45 -5.12 6.54 22.91
CA ALA A 45 -6.12 7.56 23.29
C ALA A 45 -7.42 7.01 23.85
N ARG A 46 -7.66 5.72 23.69
CA ARG A 46 -8.86 5.05 24.19
C ARG A 46 -8.70 4.43 25.57
N LYS A 47 -7.45 4.31 26.04
CA LYS A 47 -7.07 3.86 27.37
C LYS A 47 -6.49 5.00 28.20
N ALA A 48 -6.55 6.23 27.66
CA ALA A 48 -6.01 7.41 28.29
C ALA A 48 -6.95 7.85 29.39
N ASP A 49 -6.55 7.59 30.63
CA ASP A 49 -7.33 7.94 31.82
C ASP A 49 -6.74 9.19 32.50
N GLY A 50 -5.49 9.55 32.18
CA GLY A 50 -4.80 10.69 32.76
C GLY A 50 -4.18 11.66 31.74
N PRO A 51 -3.78 12.87 32.19
CA PRO A 51 -3.11 13.86 31.34
C PRO A 51 -1.76 13.37 30.78
N LEU A 52 -1.08 12.48 31.51
CA LEU A 52 0.18 11.86 31.06
C LEU A 52 -0.03 10.97 29.83
N ASP A 53 -1.15 10.26 29.74
CA ASP A 53 -1.46 9.42 28.57
C ASP A 53 -1.64 10.29 27.32
N TRP A 54 -2.34 11.41 27.45
CA TRP A 54 -2.53 12.37 26.36
C TRP A 54 -1.21 12.97 25.88
N LEU A 55 -0.27 13.24 26.79
CA LEU A 55 1.08 13.67 26.43
C LEU A 55 1.85 12.59 25.67
N VAL A 56 1.76 11.32 26.10
CA VAL A 56 2.39 10.19 25.40
C VAL A 56 1.81 10.02 23.99
N ILE A 57 0.49 10.10 23.86
CA ILE A 57 -0.22 10.03 22.57
C ILE A 57 0.22 11.16 21.65
N ALA A 58 0.25 12.40 22.16
CA ALA A 58 0.70 13.56 21.40
C ALA A 58 2.16 13.42 20.97
N ALA A 59 3.04 12.95 21.86
CA ALA A 59 4.44 12.70 21.56
C ALA A 59 4.62 11.65 20.45
N ILE A 60 3.88 10.53 20.50
CA ILE A 60 3.90 9.50 19.45
C ILE A 60 3.36 10.06 18.13
N GLY A 61 2.26 10.84 18.17
CA GLY A 61 1.71 11.49 16.97
C GLY A 61 2.69 12.46 16.32
N ILE A 62 3.36 13.30 17.12
CA ILE A 62 4.38 14.25 16.64
C ILE A 62 5.60 13.49 16.09
N ALA A 63 6.07 12.45 16.80
CA ALA A 63 7.16 11.60 16.34
C ALA A 63 6.82 10.93 14.99
N SER A 64 5.57 10.49 14.80
CA SER A 64 5.09 9.91 13.54
C SER A 64 5.18 10.92 12.40
N ILE A 65 4.67 12.14 12.60
CA ILE A 65 4.74 13.22 11.61
C ILE A 65 6.20 13.57 11.31
N PHE A 66 7.05 13.62 12.33
CA PHE A 66 8.47 13.93 12.17
C PHE A 66 9.21 12.86 11.38
N VAL A 67 8.99 11.58 11.70
CA VAL A 67 9.52 10.42 10.95
C VAL A 67 9.02 10.46 9.51
N GLY A 68 7.71 10.62 9.30
CA GLY A 68 7.12 10.75 7.96
C GLY A 68 7.72 11.92 7.18
N ARG A 69 7.98 13.06 7.84
CA ARG A 69 8.62 14.23 7.22
C ARG A 69 10.09 13.99 6.90
N ILE A 70 10.85 13.34 7.78
CA ILE A 70 12.23 12.92 7.51
C ILE A 70 12.23 12.02 6.28
N PHE A 71 11.46 10.94 6.28
CA PHE A 71 11.36 10.02 5.15
C PHE A 71 10.87 10.70 3.86
N TRP A 72 9.99 11.70 3.95
CA TRP A 72 9.54 12.48 2.80
C TRP A 72 10.61 13.40 2.23
N ARG A 73 11.50 13.94 3.07
CA ARG A 73 12.62 14.80 2.66
C ARG A 73 13.85 14.01 2.25
N THR A 74 14.09 12.87 2.88
CA THR A 74 15.18 11.95 2.55
C THR A 74 14.78 10.95 1.47
N ALA A 75 13.51 10.95 1.04
CA ALA A 75 13.04 10.29 -0.17
C ALA A 75 13.92 10.79 -1.33
N PRO A 76 14.82 9.96 -1.85
CA PRO A 76 15.53 10.30 -3.06
C PRO A 76 14.47 10.32 -4.15
N ASP A 77 14.56 11.32 -5.01
CA ASP A 77 13.74 11.44 -6.21
C ASP A 77 13.53 10.02 -6.79
N PHE A 78 12.28 9.55 -6.90
CA PHE A 78 11.97 8.28 -7.60
C PHE A 78 12.31 8.38 -9.09
N THR A 79 12.71 9.57 -9.53
CA THR A 79 13.32 9.81 -10.82
C THR A 79 14.71 9.16 -10.82
N MET A 80 14.94 8.25 -11.76
CA MET A 80 16.23 7.58 -12.01
C MET A 80 17.25 8.57 -12.59
N GLY A 81 17.40 9.76 -11.99
CA GLY A 81 18.06 10.91 -12.63
C GLY A 81 17.16 11.67 -13.61
N GLU A 82 15.92 11.22 -13.82
CA GLU A 82 15.01 11.90 -14.77
C GLU A 82 14.66 13.33 -14.31
N PRO A 83 14.51 14.27 -15.27
CA PRO A 83 14.05 15.62 -14.99
C PRO A 83 12.73 15.62 -14.22
N ARG A 84 12.55 16.60 -13.32
CA ARG A 84 11.28 16.79 -12.60
C ARG A 84 10.15 17.16 -13.55
N THR A 85 9.46 16.16 -14.06
CA THR A 85 8.28 16.35 -14.91
C THR A 85 7.03 16.59 -14.08
N ALA A 86 6.06 17.32 -14.63
CA ALA A 86 4.74 17.50 -14.02
C ALA A 86 4.04 16.14 -13.74
N ARG A 87 4.38 15.11 -14.52
CA ARG A 87 3.91 13.73 -14.33
C ARG A 87 4.46 13.10 -13.05
N GLY A 88 5.75 13.25 -12.79
CA GLY A 88 6.38 12.75 -11.55
C GLY A 88 5.76 13.37 -10.30
N ILE A 89 5.46 14.68 -10.33
CA ILE A 89 4.79 15.37 -9.23
C ILE A 89 3.38 14.82 -8.98
N ARG A 90 2.58 14.58 -10.03
CA ARG A 90 1.25 13.96 -9.90
C ARG A 90 1.34 12.55 -9.32
N MET A 91 2.28 11.76 -9.81
CA MET A 91 2.49 10.38 -9.33
C MET A 91 2.85 10.34 -7.84
N ARG A 92 3.66 11.30 -7.38
CA ARG A 92 4.00 11.46 -5.96
C ARG A 92 2.75 11.70 -5.09
N TRP A 93 1.83 12.54 -5.53
CA TRP A 93 0.57 12.77 -4.80
C TRP A 93 -0.37 11.57 -4.85
N ILE A 94 -0.39 10.83 -5.96
CA ILE A 94 -1.13 9.56 -6.06
C ILE A 94 -0.58 8.54 -5.06
N LEU A 95 0.74 8.42 -4.90
CA LEU A 95 1.36 7.55 -3.90
C LEU A 95 0.97 7.94 -2.47
N VAL A 96 0.89 9.24 -2.16
CA VAL A 96 0.35 9.71 -0.87
C VAL A 96 -1.09 9.28 -0.69
N GLY A 97 -1.93 9.45 -1.72
CA GLY A 97 -3.32 8.98 -1.71
C GLY A 97 -3.42 7.49 -1.41
N ILE A 98 -2.59 6.66 -2.05
CA ILE A 98 -2.51 5.21 -1.79
C ILE A 98 -2.08 4.92 -0.35
N ALA A 99 -1.05 5.60 0.16
CA ALA A 99 -0.57 5.42 1.52
C ALA A 99 -1.65 5.77 2.57
N LEU A 100 -2.51 6.75 2.28
CA LEU A 100 -3.62 7.16 3.16
C LEU A 100 -4.79 6.17 3.15
N LEU A 101 -4.94 5.31 2.13
CA LEU A 101 -6.03 4.33 2.09
C LEU A 101 -6.01 3.35 3.26
N GLY A 102 -4.83 2.91 3.68
CA GLY A 102 -4.68 1.96 4.79
C GLY A 102 -5.29 2.50 6.09
N PRO A 103 -4.84 3.67 6.59
CA PRO A 103 -5.44 4.34 7.73
C PRO A 103 -6.91 4.65 7.56
N LEU A 104 -7.34 5.11 6.37
CA LEU A 104 -8.75 5.42 6.11
C LEU A 104 -9.64 4.16 6.18
N ALA A 105 -9.15 3.02 5.69
CA ALA A 105 -9.86 1.74 5.78
C ALA A 105 -9.84 1.15 7.20
N GLY A 106 -8.72 1.31 7.92
CA GLY A 106 -8.56 0.79 9.28
C GLY A 106 -9.24 1.63 10.35
N TYR A 107 -9.37 2.95 10.14
CA TYR A 107 -9.91 3.88 11.13
C TYR A 107 -11.33 3.50 11.59
N PRO A 108 -12.31 3.15 10.73
CA PRO A 108 -13.64 2.75 11.17
C PRO A 108 -13.64 1.53 12.11
N LEU A 109 -12.83 0.50 11.79
CA LEU A 109 -12.68 -0.70 12.62
C LEU A 109 -12.19 -0.35 14.02
N ILE A 110 -11.23 0.57 14.07
CA ILE A 110 -10.68 1.07 15.31
C ILE A 110 -11.77 1.93 15.96
N ALA A 111 -12.28 2.99 15.34
CA ALA A 111 -13.27 3.95 15.86
C ALA A 111 -14.55 3.34 16.45
N HIS A 112 -14.95 2.16 15.98
CA HIS A 112 -16.16 1.50 16.46
C HIS A 112 -16.13 1.16 17.96
N ARG A 113 -17.25 1.44 18.64
CA ARG A 113 -17.55 0.98 20.00
C ARG A 113 -18.96 0.41 19.99
N GLY A 114 -19.10 -0.85 20.40
CA GLY A 114 -20.40 -1.47 20.57
C GLY A 114 -21.18 -0.87 21.74
N PRO A 115 -22.46 -1.22 21.91
CA PRO A 115 -23.33 -0.71 22.99
C PRO A 115 -22.75 -0.92 24.40
N ASN A 116 -22.00 -2.00 24.61
CA ASN A 116 -21.35 -2.34 25.88
C ASN A 116 -19.86 -1.98 25.91
N GLY A 117 -19.38 -1.15 24.97
CA GLY A 117 -17.95 -0.89 24.80
C GLY A 117 -17.18 -2.05 24.15
N GLU A 118 -17.88 -3.06 23.65
CA GLU A 118 -17.33 -4.18 22.89
C GLU A 118 -16.58 -3.69 21.66
N ARG A 119 -15.49 -4.40 21.34
CA ARG A 119 -14.58 -4.08 20.24
C ARG A 119 -14.66 -5.15 19.19
N LEU A 120 -14.43 -4.75 17.94
CA LEU A 120 -14.31 -5.68 16.84
C LEU A 120 -12.96 -6.38 16.92
N ASP A 121 -12.99 -7.71 16.83
CA ASP A 121 -11.79 -8.50 16.63
C ASP A 121 -11.37 -8.41 15.16
N LEU A 122 -10.09 -8.12 14.92
CA LEU A 122 -9.55 -7.77 13.61
C LEU A 122 -9.58 -8.96 12.64
N PHE A 123 -9.56 -10.18 13.18
CA PHE A 123 -9.54 -11.42 12.41
C PHE A 123 -10.85 -12.22 12.53
N SER A 124 -11.90 -11.60 13.05
CA SER A 124 -13.20 -12.23 13.14
C SER A 124 -13.93 -12.23 11.80
N ASN A 125 -14.52 -13.37 11.47
CA ASN A 125 -15.43 -13.51 10.33
C ASN A 125 -16.89 -13.17 10.68
N ALA A 126 -17.13 -12.55 11.85
CA ALA A 126 -18.45 -12.08 12.25
C ALA A 126 -18.92 -10.91 11.37
N ALA A 127 -20.24 -10.73 11.30
CA ALA A 127 -20.82 -9.63 10.56
C ALA A 127 -20.35 -8.28 11.14
N LEU A 128 -19.82 -7.42 10.27
CA LEU A 128 -19.39 -6.08 10.66
C LEU A 128 -20.60 -5.14 10.81
N PRO A 129 -20.59 -4.25 11.80
CA PRO A 129 -21.65 -3.25 11.99
C PRO A 129 -21.68 -2.27 10.81
N GLY A 130 -22.86 -1.81 10.44
CA GLY A 130 -23.05 -0.92 9.28
C GLY A 130 -22.21 0.37 9.33
N SER A 131 -21.95 0.90 10.53
CA SER A 131 -21.10 2.09 10.74
C SER A 131 -19.63 1.88 10.34
N VAL A 132 -19.16 0.63 10.32
CA VAL A 132 -17.82 0.25 9.85
C VAL A 132 -17.85 -0.15 8.38
N VAL A 133 -18.87 -0.89 7.97
CA VAL A 133 -19.00 -1.38 6.58
C VAL A 133 -19.11 -0.23 5.59
N LEU A 134 -19.95 0.78 5.88
CA LEU A 134 -20.22 1.86 4.94
C LEU A 134 -18.96 2.65 4.52
N PRO A 135 -18.10 3.15 5.44
CA PRO A 135 -16.87 3.81 5.05
C PRO A 135 -15.87 2.86 4.38
N MET A 136 -15.78 1.61 4.81
CA MET A 136 -14.91 0.61 4.15
C MET A 136 -15.35 0.34 2.71
N LEU A 137 -16.65 0.23 2.45
CA LEU A 137 -17.20 0.15 1.09
C LEU A 137 -16.87 1.40 0.27
N GLY A 138 -16.93 2.60 0.86
CA GLY A 138 -16.49 3.82 0.18
C GLY A 138 -15.01 3.74 -0.26
N VAL A 139 -14.13 3.21 0.59
CA VAL A 139 -12.72 3.00 0.23
C VAL A 139 -12.58 2.00 -0.92
N TRP A 140 -13.25 0.85 -0.84
CA TRP A 140 -13.11 -0.23 -1.82
C TRP A 140 -13.80 0.06 -3.15
N CYS A 141 -14.99 0.64 -3.13
CA CYS A 141 -15.82 0.85 -4.32
C CYS A 141 -15.54 2.19 -5.01
N ILE A 142 -14.99 3.19 -4.30
CA ILE A 142 -14.76 4.54 -4.86
C ILE A 142 -13.27 4.86 -4.87
N ALA A 143 -12.63 4.88 -3.70
CA ALA A 143 -11.27 5.40 -3.58
C ALA A 143 -10.25 4.53 -4.34
N ILE A 144 -10.34 3.20 -4.20
CA ILE A 144 -9.44 2.27 -4.88
C ILE A 144 -9.61 2.33 -6.41
N PRO A 145 -10.81 2.19 -7.01
CA PRO A 145 -10.98 2.29 -8.46
C PRO A 145 -10.51 3.64 -9.02
N LEU A 146 -10.78 4.74 -8.31
CA LEU A 146 -10.31 6.06 -8.70
C LEU A 146 -8.78 6.11 -8.72
N LEU A 147 -8.12 5.61 -7.67
CA LEU A 147 -6.66 5.58 -7.61
C LEU A 147 -6.06 4.66 -8.66
N VAL A 148 -6.64 3.49 -8.92
CA VAL A 148 -6.22 2.59 -10.01
C VAL A 148 -6.30 3.30 -11.35
N PHE A 149 -7.39 4.02 -11.62
CA PHE A 149 -7.54 4.82 -12.83
C PHE A 149 -6.48 5.92 -12.94
N LEU A 150 -6.28 6.69 -11.87
CA LEU A 150 -5.27 7.74 -11.84
C LEU A 150 -3.85 7.20 -12.02
N VAL A 151 -3.51 6.09 -11.37
CA VAL A 151 -2.23 5.39 -11.55
C VAL A 151 -2.08 4.97 -13.00
N ARG A 152 -3.05 4.29 -13.60
CA ARG A 152 -2.98 3.84 -14.99
C ARG A 152 -2.83 5.01 -15.97
N ARG A 153 -3.57 6.11 -15.77
CA ARG A 153 -3.50 7.29 -16.65
C ARG A 153 -2.17 8.02 -16.56
N ASN A 154 -1.49 7.95 -15.41
CA ASN A 154 -0.19 8.60 -15.20
C ASN A 154 0.99 7.61 -15.30
N SER A 155 0.78 6.31 -15.53
CA SER A 155 1.83 5.31 -15.71
C SER A 155 2.37 5.31 -17.14
N ASP A 156 3.68 5.24 -17.30
CA ASP A 156 4.31 5.06 -18.62
C ASP A 156 4.09 3.63 -19.13
N ASP A 157 4.53 3.36 -20.36
CA ASP A 157 4.32 2.04 -20.99
C ASP A 157 5.06 0.94 -20.23
N PHE A 158 6.24 1.24 -19.68
CA PHE A 158 7.02 0.31 -18.88
C PHE A 158 6.30 -0.08 -17.58
N MET A 159 5.92 0.89 -16.75
CA MET A 159 5.17 0.64 -15.51
C MET A 159 3.82 -0.02 -15.79
N ARG A 160 3.14 0.37 -16.87
CA ARG A 160 1.87 -0.23 -17.26
C ARG A 160 2.05 -1.71 -17.60
N SER A 161 3.07 -2.05 -18.40
CA SER A 161 3.38 -3.43 -18.75
C SER A 161 3.70 -4.29 -17.52
N ALA A 162 4.46 -3.74 -16.55
CA ALA A 162 4.79 -4.43 -15.31
C ALA A 162 3.56 -4.63 -14.41
N ASN A 163 2.69 -3.62 -14.32
CA ASN A 163 1.44 -3.73 -13.59
C ASN A 163 0.49 -4.77 -14.22
N ASP A 164 0.33 -4.74 -15.55
CA ASP A 164 -0.53 -5.68 -16.28
C ASP A 164 -0.01 -7.12 -16.13
N PHE A 165 1.30 -7.32 -16.22
CA PHE A 165 1.93 -8.62 -15.94
C PHE A 165 1.67 -9.10 -14.50
N GLY A 166 1.85 -8.22 -13.51
CA GLY A 166 1.60 -8.56 -12.11
C GLY A 166 0.14 -8.98 -11.87
N PHE A 167 -0.81 -8.22 -12.41
CA PHE A 167 -2.24 -8.56 -12.31
C PHE A 167 -2.59 -9.85 -13.04
N MET A 168 -1.98 -10.13 -14.19
CA MET A 168 -2.18 -11.38 -14.92
C MET A 168 -1.72 -12.58 -14.09
N VAL A 169 -0.50 -12.54 -13.53
CA VAL A 169 0.05 -13.65 -12.72
C VAL A 169 -0.76 -13.86 -11.44
N GLY A 170 -1.05 -12.80 -10.70
CA GLY A 170 -1.87 -12.93 -9.48
C GLY A 170 -3.31 -13.35 -9.77
N GLY A 171 -3.90 -12.84 -10.85
CA GLY A 171 -5.22 -13.25 -11.32
C GLY A 171 -5.27 -14.74 -11.63
N GLN A 172 -4.29 -15.27 -12.35
CA GLN A 172 -4.17 -16.70 -12.63
C GLN A 172 -4.07 -17.53 -11.34
N LEU A 173 -3.25 -17.09 -10.37
CA LEU A 173 -3.17 -17.76 -9.08
C LEU A 173 -4.53 -17.83 -8.39
N PHE A 174 -5.28 -16.73 -8.34
CA PHE A 174 -6.63 -16.73 -7.77
C PHE A 174 -7.58 -17.67 -8.54
N TYR A 175 -7.56 -17.61 -9.87
CA TYR A 175 -8.40 -18.46 -10.73
C TYR A 175 -8.15 -19.95 -10.55
N PHE A 176 -6.93 -20.38 -10.25
CA PHE A 176 -6.62 -21.79 -10.00
C PHE A 176 -6.79 -22.20 -8.53
N VAL A 177 -6.26 -21.40 -7.60
CA VAL A 177 -6.23 -21.79 -6.18
C VAL A 177 -7.62 -21.76 -5.55
N ALA A 178 -8.46 -20.77 -5.89
CA ALA A 178 -9.80 -20.65 -5.31
C ALA A 178 -10.69 -21.88 -5.57
N PRO A 179 -10.89 -22.35 -6.82
CA PRO A 179 -11.71 -23.54 -7.07
C PRO A 179 -11.09 -24.82 -6.52
N VAL A 180 -9.76 -24.97 -6.57
CA VAL A 180 -9.07 -26.15 -6.01
C VAL A 180 -9.27 -26.25 -4.51
N TRP A 181 -9.09 -25.15 -3.77
CA TRP A 181 -9.33 -25.13 -2.33
C TRP A 181 -10.82 -25.39 -2.03
N TRP A 182 -11.73 -24.77 -2.77
CA TRP A 182 -13.16 -25.01 -2.61
C TRP A 182 -13.53 -26.49 -2.80
N LEU A 183 -13.04 -27.14 -3.85
CA LEU A 183 -13.26 -28.58 -4.09
C LEU A 183 -12.65 -29.45 -2.99
N ALA A 184 -11.41 -29.16 -2.58
CA ALA A 184 -10.73 -29.91 -1.52
C ALA A 184 -11.46 -29.80 -0.17
N TRP A 185 -12.05 -28.64 0.14
CA TRP A 185 -12.92 -28.49 1.30
C TRP A 185 -14.20 -29.33 1.18
N ARG A 186 -14.84 -29.35 0.00
CA ARG A 186 -16.03 -30.19 -0.23
C ARG A 186 -15.73 -31.68 -0.14
N GLY A 187 -14.50 -32.09 -0.45
CA GLY A 187 -14.02 -33.46 -0.28
C GLY A 187 -13.54 -33.81 1.14
N GLY A 188 -13.57 -32.86 2.09
CA GLY A 188 -13.11 -33.08 3.47
C GLY A 188 -11.59 -33.08 3.64
N PHE A 189 -10.81 -32.66 2.64
CA PHE A 189 -9.35 -32.66 2.68
C PHE A 189 -8.75 -31.37 3.26
N LEU A 190 -9.44 -30.24 3.12
CA LEU A 190 -8.98 -28.92 3.58
C LEU A 190 -10.04 -28.19 4.42
N PRO A 191 -9.65 -27.22 5.26
CA PRO A 191 -10.60 -26.38 5.98
C PRO A 191 -11.38 -25.48 5.03
N ARG A 192 -12.48 -24.90 5.54
CA ARG A 192 -13.31 -23.94 4.80
C ARG A 192 -12.43 -22.82 4.21
N PRO A 193 -12.55 -22.51 2.91
CA PRO A 193 -11.77 -21.44 2.30
C PRO A 193 -12.05 -20.08 2.95
N ASP A 194 -10.97 -19.34 3.23
CA ASP A 194 -11.03 -17.97 3.70
C ASP A 194 -10.69 -17.00 2.55
N VAL A 195 -11.66 -16.14 2.20
CA VAL A 195 -11.53 -15.21 1.08
C VAL A 195 -10.48 -14.13 1.35
N MET A 196 -10.31 -13.70 2.61
CA MET A 196 -9.31 -12.69 2.96
C MET A 196 -7.90 -13.25 2.82
N ILE A 197 -7.68 -14.51 3.19
CA ILE A 197 -6.38 -15.17 2.99
C ILE A 197 -6.07 -15.27 1.50
N LEU A 198 -7.01 -15.75 0.68
CA LEU A 198 -6.85 -15.82 -0.77
C LEU A 198 -6.56 -14.44 -1.38
N PHE A 199 -7.26 -13.41 -0.92
CA PHE A 199 -7.06 -12.04 -1.36
C PHE A 199 -5.65 -11.53 -1.03
N ILE A 200 -5.18 -11.71 0.22
CA ILE A 200 -3.84 -11.29 0.65
C ILE A 200 -2.76 -12.02 -0.14
N VAL A 201 -2.85 -13.35 -0.28
CA VAL A 201 -1.89 -14.14 -1.05
C VAL A 201 -1.84 -13.67 -2.50
N THR A 202 -3.01 -13.41 -3.10
CA THR A 202 -3.10 -12.87 -4.47
C THR A 202 -2.39 -11.53 -4.58
N LEU A 203 -2.63 -10.59 -3.65
CA LEU A 203 -1.96 -9.30 -3.64
C LEU A 203 -0.43 -9.44 -3.49
N VAL A 204 0.05 -10.33 -2.62
CA VAL A 204 1.48 -10.59 -2.46
C VAL A 204 2.08 -11.05 -3.79
N VAL A 205 1.43 -12.00 -4.46
CA VAL A 205 1.89 -12.54 -5.75
C VAL A 205 1.89 -11.47 -6.85
N VAL A 206 0.84 -10.64 -6.93
CA VAL A 206 0.79 -9.50 -7.88
C VAL A 206 1.99 -8.58 -7.66
N ASN A 207 2.29 -8.24 -6.41
CA ASN A 207 3.41 -7.34 -6.09
C ASN A 207 4.76 -7.97 -6.42
N LEU A 208 4.96 -9.26 -6.08
CA LEU A 208 6.20 -9.98 -6.40
C LEU A 208 6.42 -10.08 -7.92
N ALA A 209 5.37 -10.40 -8.68
CA ALA A 209 5.44 -10.50 -10.14
C ALA A 209 5.74 -9.13 -10.79
N ASN A 210 5.14 -8.05 -10.27
CA ASN A 210 5.41 -6.69 -10.72
C ASN A 210 6.87 -6.29 -10.47
N LEU A 211 7.39 -6.56 -9.26
CA LEU A 211 8.78 -6.31 -8.90
C LEU A 211 9.75 -7.12 -9.75
N TRP A 212 9.44 -8.39 -10.02
CA TRP A 212 10.23 -9.25 -10.88
C TRP A 212 10.29 -8.72 -12.33
N LYS A 213 9.14 -8.32 -12.89
CA LYS A 213 9.06 -7.81 -14.26
C LYS A 213 9.83 -6.51 -14.45
N ARG A 214 9.84 -5.63 -13.44
CA ARG A 214 10.64 -4.39 -13.47
C ARG A 214 12.15 -4.62 -13.44
N HIS A 215 12.60 -5.79 -13.00
CA HIS A 215 14.03 -6.13 -12.93
C HIS A 215 14.53 -6.88 -14.17
N HIS A 216 13.68 -7.71 -14.79
CA HIS A 216 14.10 -8.63 -15.86
C HIS A 216 13.51 -8.31 -17.24
N GLY A 217 12.69 -7.27 -17.36
CA GLY A 217 12.11 -6.80 -18.61
C GLY A 217 12.33 -5.31 -18.77
#